data_AF-A0A3R6YUK7-F1
#
_entry.id   AF-A0A3R6YUK7-F1
#
_cell.length_a   1.000
_cell.length_b   1.000
_cell.length_c   1.000
_cell.angle_alpha   90.00
_cell.angle_beta   90.00
_cell.angle_gamma   90.00
#
_symmetry.space_group_name_H-M   'P 1'
#
loop_
_entity.id
_entity.type
_entity.pdbx_description
1 polymer ?
#
loop_
_entity_poly.entity_id
_entity_poly.type
_entity_poly.pdbx_seq_one_letter_code
_entity_poly.pdbx_strand_id
1 'polypeptide(L)'
;MTTAPTAAAAAASLLHAVEGSQRTFSSGHIVPSTDKKDGSAVLHASLVWKDRDLVNSTIHLTSTQHVLSNNAIVSGLPTSITPQYVSYSPSSMRSVVITDVPDDNASAQFAFYSQQRLLHVHRTPKELHGGLYLGVSEGGVCWSEDETFVYYIAEQKDADGKPFWSPANAAADASNDSSSVVGHQFDYKEDWGEQYVGKRTSRVFTMVVQSGQCAEVQGIPSSLACSEVAVVPRTNSIVFTAIDTTSRRLGLIYCFNRPKALYSLDVASDGKAIKLPLRLAANTRSPRVSPDGTKIAFLGTADVVTHNTCNLLGVFDWTTKEERVVVPIVDEPSDSTFRGLYMLSLLPHAWSHDSTHIYVNTEVGTRVVWKAIEVATGAVQSPEYALGDEGTGSEVLVDIYANHALVAVSTPQTPVGIQWVNLQHGAHVVSRTPVYTQGRCPFVESWSIEPIAPTSVASRVLSVAAQAAAPLLPQVSSESPYDALVLWPSRASLASPGASSANGIPVVVDLHGGPHGHSPATFRASYAYFCALGFAVVAVRHAHGPSLTKTI
;
A
#
# COMPACT_ATOMS: atom_id res chain seq x y z
N MET A 1 46.83 -12.18 23.71
CA MET A 1 46.63 -10.77 23.33
C MET A 1 45.47 -10.71 22.37
N THR A 2 44.27 -10.40 22.86
CA THR A 2 43.10 -10.13 22.01
C THR A 2 43.28 -8.75 21.40
N THR A 3 43.54 -8.68 20.10
CA THR A 3 43.57 -7.42 19.36
C THR A 3 42.22 -6.75 19.50
N ALA A 4 42.20 -5.49 19.94
CA ALA A 4 40.96 -4.70 20.00
C ALA A 4 40.27 -4.73 18.62
N PRO A 5 38.94 -4.87 18.56
CA PRO A 5 38.21 -4.89 17.30
C PRO A 5 38.50 -3.61 16.51
N THR A 6 38.66 -3.73 15.19
CA THR A 6 38.80 -2.56 14.32
C THR A 6 37.52 -1.72 14.37
N ALA A 7 37.61 -0.43 14.06
CA ALA A 7 36.42 0.44 14.00
C ALA A 7 35.34 -0.10 13.06
N ALA A 8 35.73 -0.74 11.95
CA ALA A 8 34.81 -1.40 11.02
C ALA A 8 34.10 -2.61 11.67
N ALA A 9 34.81 -3.43 12.46
CA ALA A 9 34.22 -4.57 13.15
C ALA A 9 33.24 -4.12 14.26
N ALA A 10 33.56 -3.03 14.96
CA ALA A 10 32.65 -2.44 15.95
C ALA A 10 31.38 -1.88 15.28
N ALA A 11 31.52 -1.15 14.18
CA ALA A 11 30.39 -0.63 13.41
C ALA A 11 29.50 -1.76 12.86
N ALA A 12 30.08 -2.80 12.26
CA ALA A 12 29.33 -3.97 11.80
C ALA A 12 28.58 -4.68 12.95
N SER A 13 29.20 -4.79 14.12
CA SER A 13 28.56 -5.39 15.31
C SER A 13 27.35 -4.58 15.79
N LEU A 14 27.43 -3.26 15.75
CA LEU A 14 26.29 -2.38 16.06
C LEU A 14 25.16 -2.53 15.05
N LEU A 15 25.47 -2.65 13.75
CA LEU A 15 24.46 -2.90 12.72
C LEU A 15 23.75 -4.24 12.97
N HIS A 16 24.50 -5.30 13.26
CA HIS A 16 23.93 -6.60 13.63
C HIS A 16 23.06 -6.52 14.89
N ALA A 17 23.48 -5.75 15.91
CA ALA A 17 22.70 -5.58 17.13
C ALA A 17 21.37 -4.83 16.88
N VAL A 18 21.41 -3.76 16.06
CA VAL A 18 20.20 -3.01 15.70
C VAL A 18 19.25 -3.86 14.87
N GLU A 19 19.73 -4.48 13.80
CA GLU A 19 18.89 -5.30 12.90
C GLU A 19 18.39 -6.57 13.60
N GLY A 20 19.21 -7.20 14.46
CA GLY A 20 18.81 -8.38 15.23
C GLY A 20 17.85 -8.10 16.39
N SER A 21 17.69 -6.83 16.80
CA SER A 21 16.76 -6.42 17.86
C SER A 21 15.34 -6.15 17.37
N GLN A 22 15.12 -6.18 16.05
CA GLN A 22 13.87 -5.79 15.43
C GLN A 22 13.44 -6.78 14.35
N ARG A 23 12.14 -6.79 14.09
CA ARG A 23 11.52 -7.42 12.93
C ARG A 23 10.68 -6.36 12.23
N THR A 24 10.75 -6.34 10.91
CA THR A 24 10.01 -5.36 10.13
C THR A 24 8.62 -5.91 9.83
N PHE A 25 7.58 -5.24 10.32
CA PHE A 25 6.21 -5.62 10.01
C PHE A 25 5.92 -5.45 8.51
N SER A 26 5.30 -6.44 7.88
CA SER A 26 4.97 -6.42 6.45
C SER A 26 3.48 -6.24 6.20
N SER A 27 2.65 -7.08 6.80
CA SER A 27 1.20 -7.05 6.65
C SER A 27 0.54 -7.84 7.76
N GLY A 28 -0.76 -7.65 7.94
CA GLY A 28 -1.54 -8.47 8.84
C GLY A 28 -3.01 -8.43 8.49
N HIS A 29 -3.75 -9.44 8.94
CA HIS A 29 -5.16 -9.59 8.66
C HIS A 29 -5.90 -10.18 9.85
N ILE A 30 -7.18 -9.84 10.00
CA ILE A 30 -8.05 -10.35 11.05
C ILE A 30 -9.33 -10.94 10.45
N VAL A 31 -9.66 -12.16 10.86
CA VAL A 31 -10.81 -12.91 10.34
C VAL A 31 -11.57 -13.61 11.47
N PRO A 32 -12.88 -13.87 11.31
CA PRO A 32 -13.64 -14.64 12.27
C PRO A 32 -13.22 -16.11 12.30
N SER A 33 -13.41 -16.75 13.46
CA SER A 33 -13.41 -18.21 13.59
C SER A 33 -14.83 -18.77 13.57
N THR A 34 -14.99 -19.99 13.07
CA THR A 34 -16.20 -20.79 13.29
C THR A 34 -16.30 -21.34 14.71
N ASP A 35 -15.18 -21.39 15.43
CA ASP A 35 -15.16 -21.89 16.80
C ASP A 35 -15.86 -20.88 17.71
N LYS A 36 -16.99 -21.30 18.29
CA LYS A 36 -17.65 -20.55 19.35
C LYS A 36 -17.19 -21.12 20.68
N LYS A 37 -16.49 -20.31 21.48
CA LYS A 37 -16.19 -20.65 22.87
C LYS A 37 -17.01 -19.73 23.77
N ASP A 38 -17.90 -20.33 24.56
CA ASP A 38 -18.73 -19.66 25.57
C ASP A 38 -19.58 -18.49 25.03
N GLY A 39 -19.99 -18.54 23.76
CA GLY A 39 -20.80 -17.49 23.11
C GLY A 39 -20.02 -16.23 22.72
N SER A 40 -18.71 -16.16 23.01
CA SER A 40 -17.81 -15.06 22.62
C SER A 40 -17.24 -15.28 21.21
N ALA A 41 -17.06 -14.20 20.45
CA ALA A 41 -16.43 -14.25 19.14
C ALA A 41 -14.94 -14.63 19.29
N VAL A 42 -14.51 -15.68 18.60
CA VAL A 42 -13.10 -16.03 18.44
C VAL A 42 -12.64 -15.50 17.09
N LEU A 43 -11.53 -14.79 17.06
CA LEU A 43 -10.93 -14.23 15.85
C LEU A 43 -9.56 -14.86 15.63
N HIS A 44 -9.13 -14.92 14.37
CA HIS A 44 -7.78 -15.30 13.98
C HIS A 44 -7.10 -14.09 13.36
N ALA A 45 -5.92 -13.74 13.85
CA ALA A 45 -5.05 -12.74 13.24
C ALA A 45 -3.83 -13.41 12.61
N SER A 46 -3.55 -13.09 11.35
CA SER A 46 -2.33 -13.47 10.65
C SER A 46 -1.40 -12.27 10.61
N LEU A 47 -0.18 -12.38 11.10
CA LEU A 47 0.83 -11.31 11.03
C LEU A 47 2.03 -11.78 10.19
N VAL A 48 2.48 -10.96 9.26
CA VAL A 48 3.63 -11.23 8.38
C VAL A 48 4.77 -10.30 8.72
N TRP A 49 5.95 -10.88 8.91
CA TRP A 49 7.17 -10.22 9.35
C TRP A 49 8.29 -10.46 8.36
N LYS A 50 9.12 -9.43 8.15
CA LYS A 50 10.36 -9.45 7.38
C LYS A 50 11.54 -9.44 8.35
N ASP A 51 12.42 -10.40 8.16
CA ASP A 51 13.68 -10.51 8.89
C ASP A 51 14.84 -10.41 7.88
N ARG A 52 15.77 -9.49 8.10
CA ARG A 52 16.90 -9.28 7.21
C ARG A 52 18.08 -10.15 7.64
N ASP A 53 18.47 -11.08 6.79
CA ASP A 53 19.71 -11.83 6.98
C ASP A 53 20.86 -11.02 6.36
N LEU A 54 21.58 -10.30 7.23
CA LEU A 54 22.73 -9.50 6.83
C LEU A 54 23.90 -10.36 6.31
N VAL A 55 24.02 -11.61 6.74
CA VAL A 55 25.13 -12.50 6.35
C VAL A 55 24.94 -12.98 4.92
N ASN A 56 23.73 -13.42 4.58
CA ASN A 56 23.39 -13.94 3.25
C ASN A 56 22.83 -12.87 2.29
N SER A 57 22.62 -11.64 2.78
CA SER A 57 21.98 -10.55 2.02
C SER A 57 20.58 -10.92 1.51
N THR A 58 19.84 -11.72 2.28
CA THR A 58 18.48 -12.17 1.97
C THR A 58 17.46 -11.58 2.93
N ILE A 59 16.19 -11.58 2.51
CA ILE A 59 15.05 -11.22 3.37
C ILE A 59 14.19 -12.46 3.53
N HIS A 60 13.92 -12.83 4.77
CA HIS A 60 13.02 -13.91 5.11
C HIS A 60 11.66 -13.36 5.50
N LEU A 61 10.61 -13.89 4.88
CA LEU A 61 9.23 -13.61 5.24
C LEU A 61 8.69 -14.76 6.08
N THR A 62 8.11 -14.42 7.24
CA THR A 62 7.44 -15.40 8.09
C THR A 62 6.06 -14.90 8.46
N SER A 63 5.09 -15.81 8.52
CA SER A 63 3.74 -15.57 8.99
C SER A 63 3.56 -16.19 10.36
N THR A 64 2.86 -15.52 11.28
CA THR A 64 2.45 -16.06 12.57
C THR A 64 0.94 -15.92 12.72
N GLN A 65 0.29 -16.99 13.14
CA GLN A 65 -1.14 -17.02 13.40
C GLN A 65 -1.41 -16.78 14.90
N HIS A 66 -2.43 -16.00 15.21
CA HIS A 66 -2.84 -15.66 16.57
C HIS A 66 -4.33 -15.90 16.75
N VAL A 67 -4.74 -16.57 17.80
CA VAL A 67 -6.14 -16.71 18.21
C VAL A 67 -6.45 -15.64 19.23
N LEU A 68 -7.47 -14.83 18.97
CA LEU A 68 -7.92 -13.71 19.80
C LEU A 68 -9.31 -14.02 20.36
N SER A 69 -9.46 -14.00 21.69
CA SER A 69 -10.75 -14.22 22.34
C SER A 69 -10.73 -13.63 23.75
N ASN A 70 -11.76 -12.89 24.13
CA ASN A 70 -11.92 -12.33 25.49
C ASN A 70 -10.66 -11.59 26.00
N ASN A 71 -10.05 -10.75 25.16
CA ASN A 71 -8.78 -10.05 25.43
C ASN A 71 -7.58 -10.98 25.76
N ALA A 72 -7.72 -12.29 25.53
CA ALA A 72 -6.64 -13.26 25.57
C ALA A 72 -6.13 -13.55 24.17
N ILE A 73 -4.84 -13.87 24.09
CA ILE A 73 -4.12 -14.08 22.84
C ILE A 73 -3.32 -15.37 22.95
N VAL A 74 -3.51 -16.25 21.97
CA VAL A 74 -2.69 -17.46 21.81
C VAL A 74 -1.95 -17.35 20.48
N SER A 75 -0.62 -17.28 20.55
CA SER A 75 0.23 -17.17 19.37
C SER A 75 0.73 -18.55 18.93
N GLY A 76 0.65 -18.83 17.64
CA GLY A 76 1.26 -19.99 17.01
C GLY A 76 2.76 -19.81 16.76
N LEU A 77 3.35 -20.78 16.08
CA LEU A 77 4.74 -20.72 15.65
C LEU A 77 4.87 -19.97 14.30
N PRO A 78 5.96 -19.23 14.07
CA PRO A 78 6.23 -18.62 12.78
C PRO A 78 6.42 -19.69 11.69
N THR A 79 5.84 -19.47 10.51
CA THR A 79 6.01 -20.30 9.33
C THR A 79 6.54 -19.47 8.16
N SER A 80 7.48 -20.04 7.40
CA SER A 80 8.01 -19.36 6.21
C SER A 80 7.03 -19.50 5.06
N ILE A 81 6.39 -18.39 4.70
CA ILE A 81 5.56 -18.27 3.50
C ILE A 81 5.99 -16.97 2.84
N THR A 82 6.23 -17.03 1.53
CA THR A 82 6.57 -15.86 0.70
C THR A 82 5.39 -15.55 -0.21
N PRO A 83 4.26 -15.04 0.33
CA PRO A 83 3.12 -14.69 -0.51
C PRO A 83 3.45 -13.45 -1.34
N GLN A 84 3.08 -13.47 -2.62
CA GLN A 84 3.06 -12.28 -3.46
C GLN A 84 1.79 -11.45 -3.22
N TYR A 85 0.68 -12.12 -2.91
CA TYR A 85 -0.60 -11.46 -2.60
C TYR A 85 -1.49 -12.37 -1.74
N VAL A 86 -2.35 -11.75 -0.93
CA VAL A 86 -3.40 -12.46 -0.17
C VAL A 86 -4.71 -11.70 -0.34
N SER A 87 -5.79 -12.41 -0.66
CA SER A 87 -7.15 -11.87 -0.73
C SER A 87 -8.11 -12.72 0.10
N TYR A 88 -8.99 -12.08 0.87
CA TYR A 88 -10.00 -12.74 1.70
C TYR A 88 -11.37 -12.65 1.06
N SER A 89 -12.18 -13.68 1.28
CA SER A 89 -13.53 -13.76 0.73
C SER A 89 -14.52 -12.86 1.48
N PRO A 90 -15.69 -12.53 0.91
CA PRO A 90 -16.72 -11.70 1.55
C PRO A 90 -17.12 -12.17 2.95
N SER A 91 -17.23 -13.48 3.18
CA SER A 91 -17.53 -14.02 4.52
C SER A 91 -16.35 -13.95 5.50
N SER A 92 -15.16 -13.59 5.00
CA SER A 92 -13.87 -13.67 5.69
C SER A 92 -13.49 -15.10 6.14
N MET A 93 -14.18 -16.12 5.65
CA MET A 93 -13.91 -17.53 6.01
C MET A 93 -12.92 -18.22 5.07
N ARG A 94 -12.75 -17.69 3.86
CA ARG A 94 -11.81 -18.21 2.86
C ARG A 94 -10.77 -17.16 2.51
N SER A 95 -9.63 -17.64 2.05
CA SER A 95 -8.56 -16.78 1.55
C SER A 95 -7.83 -17.43 0.39
N VAL A 96 -7.29 -16.62 -0.51
CA VAL A 96 -6.42 -17.07 -1.58
C VAL A 96 -5.05 -16.44 -1.37
N VAL A 97 -4.03 -17.30 -1.40
CA VAL A 97 -2.62 -16.91 -1.31
C VAL A 97 -1.99 -17.16 -2.67
N ILE A 98 -1.44 -16.11 -3.25
CA ILE A 98 -0.75 -16.16 -4.55
C ILE A 98 0.74 -16.21 -4.30
N THR A 99 1.42 -17.17 -4.93
CA THR A 99 2.88 -17.31 -4.88
C THR A 99 3.45 -17.44 -6.28
N ASP A 100 4.74 -17.13 -6.42
CA ASP A 100 5.48 -17.48 -7.63
C ASP A 100 5.50 -19.00 -7.82
N VAL A 101 5.63 -19.43 -9.08
CA VAL A 101 5.80 -20.84 -9.43
C VAL A 101 7.21 -21.03 -9.96
N PRO A 102 7.94 -22.07 -9.51
CA PRO A 102 9.22 -22.45 -10.11
C PRO A 102 9.09 -23.00 -11.55
N ASP A 103 7.87 -23.17 -12.05
CA ASP A 103 7.55 -23.88 -13.29
C ASP A 103 7.48 -22.92 -14.48
N ASP A 104 8.27 -23.20 -15.51
CA ASP A 104 8.33 -22.40 -16.73
C ASP A 104 7.04 -22.43 -17.56
N ASN A 105 6.05 -23.26 -17.23
CA ASN A 105 4.76 -23.33 -17.94
C ASN A 105 3.59 -22.62 -17.24
N ALA A 106 3.78 -22.15 -16.00
CA ALA A 106 2.74 -21.47 -15.22
C ALA A 106 3.10 -20.02 -14.91
N SER A 107 2.10 -19.12 -14.91
CA SER A 107 2.35 -17.70 -14.58
C SER A 107 2.29 -17.40 -13.08
N ALA A 108 1.41 -18.08 -12.33
CA ALA A 108 1.29 -17.95 -10.88
C ALA A 108 0.59 -19.18 -10.26
N GLN A 109 0.74 -19.37 -8.95
CA GLN A 109 0.03 -20.39 -8.18
C GLN A 109 -0.95 -19.75 -7.20
N PHE A 110 -2.20 -20.21 -7.22
CA PHE A 110 -3.29 -19.78 -6.35
C PHE A 110 -3.61 -20.90 -5.37
N ALA A 111 -3.34 -20.69 -4.09
CA ALA A 111 -3.69 -21.62 -3.02
C ALA A 111 -4.88 -21.09 -2.23
N PHE A 112 -5.99 -21.82 -2.27
CA PHE A 112 -7.24 -21.48 -1.62
C PHE A 112 -7.32 -22.17 -0.25
N TYR A 113 -7.67 -21.41 0.77
CA TYR A 113 -7.78 -21.89 2.15
C TYR A 113 -9.16 -21.60 2.73
N SER A 114 -9.57 -22.43 3.68
CA SER A 114 -10.70 -22.18 4.58
C SER A 114 -10.34 -22.69 5.96
N GLN A 115 -10.60 -21.90 7.00
CA GLN A 115 -10.28 -22.29 8.39
C GLN A 115 -8.84 -22.80 8.55
N GLN A 116 -7.86 -22.12 7.93
CA GLN A 116 -6.44 -22.50 7.92
C GLN A 116 -6.13 -23.86 7.28
N ARG A 117 -7.09 -24.48 6.58
CA ARG A 117 -6.89 -25.70 5.80
C ARG A 117 -6.82 -25.37 4.33
N LEU A 118 -5.86 -25.99 3.65
CA LEU A 118 -5.74 -25.91 2.20
C LEU A 118 -6.93 -26.65 1.56
N LEU A 119 -7.66 -25.95 0.70
CA LEU A 119 -8.77 -26.49 -0.07
C LEU A 119 -8.31 -26.94 -1.46
N HIS A 120 -7.72 -26.00 -2.21
CA HIS A 120 -7.32 -26.21 -3.60
C HIS A 120 -6.02 -25.47 -3.91
N VAL A 121 -5.25 -26.00 -4.85
CA VAL A 121 -4.09 -25.33 -5.44
C VAL A 121 -4.22 -25.39 -6.95
N HIS A 122 -4.26 -24.22 -7.58
CA HIS A 122 -4.38 -24.08 -9.02
C HIS A 122 -3.22 -23.27 -9.58
N ARG A 123 -2.87 -23.52 -10.83
CA ARG A 123 -1.83 -22.78 -11.56
C ARG A 123 -2.44 -22.15 -12.80
N THR A 124 -2.12 -20.89 -13.05
CA THR A 124 -2.61 -20.18 -14.23
C THR A 124 -1.79 -20.56 -15.47
N PRO A 125 -2.42 -20.91 -16.60
CA PRO A 125 -1.71 -21.29 -17.81
C PRO A 125 -1.09 -20.06 -18.49
N LYS A 126 0.19 -20.14 -18.90
CA LYS A 126 0.89 -19.07 -19.65
C LYS A 126 0.30 -18.80 -21.04
N GLU A 127 -0.54 -19.71 -21.55
CA GLU A 127 -1.26 -19.52 -22.81
C GLU A 127 -2.46 -18.57 -22.70
N LEU A 128 -3.03 -18.41 -21.50
CA LEU A 128 -4.21 -17.56 -21.32
C LEU A 128 -3.86 -16.09 -21.13
N HIS A 129 -2.84 -15.81 -20.30
CA HIS A 129 -2.43 -14.45 -19.97
C HIS A 129 -0.97 -14.40 -19.52
N GLY A 130 -0.37 -13.21 -19.58
CA GLY A 130 0.97 -12.95 -19.07
C GLY A 130 1.01 -12.79 -17.54
N GLY A 131 1.99 -12.02 -17.05
CA GLY A 131 2.20 -11.82 -15.62
C GLY A 131 1.03 -11.14 -14.91
N LEU A 132 0.81 -11.49 -13.63
CA LEU A 132 -0.23 -10.88 -12.80
C LEU A 132 0.11 -9.43 -12.44
N TYR A 133 -0.93 -8.62 -12.25
CA TYR A 133 -0.83 -7.29 -11.65
C TYR A 133 -1.29 -7.39 -10.18
N LEU A 134 -0.34 -7.27 -9.26
CA LEU A 134 -0.55 -7.45 -7.82
C LEU A 134 -0.20 -6.21 -6.99
N GLY A 135 0.24 -5.12 -7.64
CA GLY A 135 0.56 -3.89 -6.94
C GLY A 135 -0.67 -3.08 -6.54
N VAL A 136 -0.44 -2.09 -5.70
CA VAL A 136 -1.45 -1.43 -4.88
C VAL A 136 -2.50 -0.64 -5.69
N SER A 137 -2.12 -0.10 -6.86
CA SER A 137 -2.95 0.84 -7.63
C SER A 137 -3.35 0.33 -9.02
N GLU A 138 -2.67 -0.70 -9.50
CA GLU A 138 -2.74 -1.26 -10.84
C GLU A 138 -3.12 -2.73 -10.82
N GLY A 139 -2.98 -3.40 -9.68
CA GLY A 139 -3.40 -4.76 -9.46
C GLY A 139 -4.82 -4.89 -8.93
N GLY A 140 -5.20 -6.12 -8.63
CA GLY A 140 -6.47 -6.41 -7.97
C GLY A 140 -6.80 -7.89 -8.00
N VAL A 141 -7.21 -8.41 -6.85
CA VAL A 141 -7.79 -9.75 -6.70
C VAL A 141 -8.97 -9.65 -5.74
N CYS A 142 -10.16 -9.97 -6.22
CA CYS A 142 -11.38 -9.96 -5.41
C CYS A 142 -12.20 -11.23 -5.62
N TRP A 143 -12.96 -11.63 -4.62
CA TRP A 143 -13.82 -12.79 -4.67
C TRP A 143 -15.21 -12.42 -5.20
N SER A 144 -15.82 -13.36 -5.93
CA SER A 144 -17.27 -13.35 -6.16
C SER A 144 -18.04 -13.36 -4.84
N GLU A 145 -19.27 -12.84 -4.86
CA GLU A 145 -20.14 -12.76 -3.68
C GLU A 145 -20.45 -14.15 -3.09
N ASP A 146 -20.64 -15.16 -3.94
CA ASP A 146 -20.91 -16.54 -3.55
C ASP A 146 -19.63 -17.36 -3.26
N GLU A 147 -18.46 -16.72 -3.37
CA GLU A 147 -17.14 -17.31 -3.13
C GLU A 147 -16.80 -18.52 -4.01
N THR A 148 -17.43 -18.63 -5.19
CA THR A 148 -17.23 -19.75 -6.13
C THR A 148 -16.10 -19.51 -7.13
N PHE A 149 -15.78 -18.26 -7.40
CA PHE A 149 -14.65 -17.85 -8.24
C PHE A 149 -13.98 -16.55 -7.73
N VAL A 150 -12.76 -16.31 -8.18
CA VAL A 150 -12.03 -15.05 -7.94
C VAL A 150 -11.84 -14.30 -9.25
N TYR A 151 -11.95 -12.98 -9.19
CA TYR A 151 -11.49 -12.08 -10.24
C TYR A 151 -10.06 -11.65 -9.95
N TYR A 152 -9.23 -11.59 -10.98
CA TYR A 152 -7.86 -11.12 -10.86
C TYR A 152 -7.41 -10.37 -12.12
N ILE A 153 -6.35 -9.58 -12.00
CA ILE A 153 -5.83 -8.76 -13.09
C ILE A 153 -4.52 -9.34 -13.62
N ALA A 154 -4.44 -9.54 -14.92
CA ALA A 154 -3.26 -10.08 -15.58
C ALA A 154 -3.01 -9.41 -16.93
N GLU A 155 -1.78 -9.54 -17.44
CA GLU A 155 -1.39 -9.02 -18.74
C GLU A 155 -2.10 -9.78 -19.87
N GLN A 156 -2.70 -9.05 -20.78
CA GLN A 156 -3.26 -9.61 -22.00
C GLN A 156 -2.15 -10.29 -22.81
N LYS A 157 -2.41 -11.51 -23.27
CA LYS A 157 -1.54 -12.15 -24.25
C LYS A 157 -1.89 -11.58 -25.63
N ASP A 158 -0.92 -10.91 -26.25
CA ASP A 158 -1.03 -10.49 -27.64
C ASP A 158 -0.95 -11.71 -28.57
N ALA A 159 -1.62 -11.64 -29.72
CA ALA A 159 -1.36 -12.59 -30.80
C ALA A 159 0.09 -12.44 -31.29
N ASP A 160 0.73 -13.57 -31.60
CA ASP A 160 2.10 -13.58 -32.07
C ASP A 160 2.21 -12.88 -33.44
N GLY A 161 3.08 -11.88 -33.52
CA GLY A 161 3.44 -11.22 -34.77
C GLY A 161 4.35 -12.12 -35.58
N LYS A 162 3.97 -12.45 -36.82
CA LYS A 162 4.80 -13.28 -37.70
C LYS A 162 5.69 -12.41 -38.58
N PRO A 163 6.92 -12.83 -38.90
CA PRO A 163 7.73 -12.14 -39.90
C PRO A 163 7.02 -12.18 -41.25
N PHE A 164 7.24 -11.15 -42.07
CA PHE A 164 6.77 -11.16 -43.46
C PHE A 164 7.44 -12.27 -44.28
N TRP A 165 8.69 -12.59 -43.94
CA TRP A 165 9.49 -13.61 -44.61
C TRP A 165 9.68 -14.82 -43.68
N SER A 166 9.15 -15.98 -44.08
CA SER A 166 9.51 -17.25 -43.46
C SER A 166 10.78 -17.81 -44.12
N PRO A 167 11.68 -18.45 -43.36
CA PRO A 167 12.82 -19.16 -43.95
C PRO A 167 12.35 -20.18 -44.99
N ALA A 168 13.04 -20.28 -46.12
CA ALA A 168 12.66 -21.18 -47.23
C ALA A 168 12.57 -22.67 -46.82
N ASN A 169 13.20 -23.04 -45.70
CA ASN A 169 13.22 -24.39 -45.14
C ASN A 169 12.37 -24.53 -43.86
N ALA A 170 11.55 -23.53 -43.50
CA ALA A 170 10.67 -23.63 -42.36
C ALA A 170 9.60 -24.70 -42.62
N ALA A 171 9.40 -25.61 -41.66
CA ALA A 171 8.30 -26.57 -41.72
C ALA A 171 6.98 -25.81 -41.85
N ALA A 172 6.09 -26.27 -42.72
CA ALA A 172 4.75 -25.72 -42.83
C ALA A 172 4.03 -25.94 -41.49
N ASP A 173 3.91 -24.89 -40.70
CA ASP A 173 3.20 -24.93 -39.43
C ASP A 173 1.71 -25.00 -39.73
N ALA A 174 1.13 -26.19 -39.59
CA ALA A 174 -0.29 -26.46 -39.84
C ALA A 174 -1.20 -25.99 -38.70
N SER A 175 -0.64 -25.30 -37.70
CA SER A 175 -1.42 -24.61 -36.67
C SER A 175 -2.14 -23.41 -37.33
N ASN A 176 -3.44 -23.57 -37.44
CA ASN A 176 -4.36 -22.68 -38.15
C ASN A 176 -4.53 -21.36 -37.38
N ASP A 177 -3.56 -20.46 -37.51
CA ASP A 177 -3.41 -19.30 -36.65
C ASP A 177 -4.12 -18.07 -37.24
N SER A 178 -5.45 -18.15 -37.28
CA SER A 178 -6.36 -17.07 -37.73
C SER A 178 -6.18 -15.76 -36.94
N SER A 179 -5.42 -15.78 -35.85
CA SER A 179 -5.07 -14.64 -34.99
C SER A 179 -3.74 -13.96 -35.33
N SER A 180 -2.83 -14.61 -36.05
CA SER A 180 -1.50 -14.05 -36.31
C SER A 180 -1.52 -12.94 -37.36
N VAL A 181 -0.86 -11.82 -37.07
CA VAL A 181 -0.75 -10.69 -38.00
C VAL A 181 0.64 -10.71 -38.65
N VAL A 182 0.67 -10.98 -39.96
CA VAL A 182 1.91 -11.10 -40.74
C VAL A 182 2.56 -9.74 -40.95
N GLY A 183 3.88 -9.66 -40.74
CA GLY A 183 4.68 -8.44 -40.94
C GLY A 183 4.86 -7.57 -39.70
N HIS A 184 4.22 -7.91 -38.58
CA HIS A 184 4.19 -7.08 -37.36
C HIS A 184 5.07 -7.62 -36.22
N GLN A 185 5.97 -8.57 -36.51
CA GLN A 185 6.82 -9.20 -35.49
C GLN A 185 7.68 -8.20 -34.69
N PHE A 186 8.15 -7.13 -35.35
CA PHE A 186 9.06 -6.14 -34.78
C PHE A 186 8.41 -4.79 -34.53
N ASP A 187 7.08 -4.72 -34.58
CA ASP A 187 6.36 -3.51 -34.26
C ASP A 187 6.63 -3.12 -32.81
N TYR A 188 7.08 -1.88 -32.62
CA TYR A 188 7.23 -1.34 -31.29
C TYR A 188 5.84 -1.20 -30.64
N LYS A 189 5.69 -1.84 -29.48
CA LYS A 189 4.48 -1.76 -28.65
C LYS A 189 4.85 -1.10 -27.35
N GLU A 190 4.31 0.11 -27.14
CA GLU A 190 4.56 0.91 -25.93
C GLU A 190 4.12 0.11 -24.68
N ASP A 191 5.04 -0.02 -23.72
CA ASP A 191 4.78 -0.59 -22.40
C ASP A 191 4.71 0.54 -21.35
N TRP A 192 4.52 0.17 -20.08
CA TRP A 192 4.46 1.16 -19.01
C TRP A 192 5.83 1.64 -18.51
N GLY A 193 6.95 1.09 -19.00
CA GLY A 193 8.29 1.40 -18.49
C GLY A 193 8.44 1.11 -16.99
N GLU A 194 9.34 1.83 -16.31
CA GLU A 194 9.61 1.67 -14.86
C GLU A 194 9.95 0.22 -14.47
N GLN A 195 9.16 -0.42 -13.60
CA GLN A 195 9.29 -1.86 -13.26
C GLN A 195 8.29 -2.73 -14.04
N TYR A 196 7.66 -2.17 -15.08
CA TYR A 196 6.62 -2.78 -15.90
C TYR A 196 7.00 -2.86 -17.39
N VAL A 197 8.29 -3.04 -17.65
CA VAL A 197 8.80 -3.38 -18.98
C VAL A 197 8.11 -4.66 -19.48
N GLY A 198 7.58 -4.62 -20.70
CA GLY A 198 6.82 -5.72 -21.30
C GLY A 198 5.36 -5.85 -20.85
N LYS A 199 4.90 -5.06 -19.87
CA LYS A 199 3.49 -4.99 -19.48
C LYS A 199 2.77 -3.86 -20.23
N ARG A 200 1.65 -4.17 -20.86
CA ARG A 200 0.94 -3.26 -21.77
C ARG A 200 -0.52 -3.16 -21.39
N THR A 201 -1.31 -4.19 -21.59
CA THR A 201 -2.77 -4.09 -21.43
C THR A 201 -3.23 -5.10 -20.40
N SER A 202 -3.53 -4.61 -19.20
CA SER A 202 -4.12 -5.41 -18.14
C SER A 202 -5.60 -5.69 -18.41
N ARG A 203 -6.02 -6.94 -18.16
CA ARG A 203 -7.39 -7.43 -18.34
C ARG A 203 -7.88 -8.11 -17.07
N VAL A 204 -9.19 -8.22 -16.93
CA VAL A 204 -9.83 -8.93 -15.82
C VAL A 204 -10.06 -10.38 -16.22
N PHE A 205 -9.62 -11.31 -15.38
CA PHE A 205 -9.79 -12.74 -15.54
C PHE A 205 -10.57 -13.30 -14.35
N THR A 206 -11.18 -14.47 -14.55
CA THR A 206 -11.83 -15.26 -13.51
C THR A 206 -11.07 -16.56 -13.30
N MET A 207 -11.05 -17.07 -12.07
CA MET A 207 -10.64 -18.44 -11.75
C MET A 207 -11.70 -19.09 -10.88
N VAL A 208 -12.26 -20.21 -11.33
CA VAL A 208 -13.20 -21.03 -10.56
C VAL A 208 -12.44 -21.71 -9.41
N VAL A 209 -12.87 -21.51 -8.16
CA VAL A 209 -12.17 -21.99 -6.96
C VAL A 209 -12.05 -23.52 -6.94
N GLN A 210 -13.10 -24.23 -7.36
CA GLN A 210 -13.13 -25.69 -7.30
C GLN A 210 -12.30 -26.35 -8.41
N SER A 211 -12.42 -25.87 -9.65
CA SER A 211 -11.80 -26.52 -10.82
C SER A 211 -10.49 -25.89 -11.27
N GLY A 212 -10.19 -24.66 -10.85
CA GLY A 212 -9.05 -23.88 -11.33
C GLY A 212 -9.22 -23.35 -12.76
N GLN A 213 -10.40 -23.54 -13.37
CA GLN A 213 -10.67 -23.07 -14.72
C GLN A 213 -10.58 -21.55 -14.77
N CYS A 214 -9.78 -21.05 -15.69
CA CYS A 214 -9.56 -19.62 -15.89
C CYS A 214 -10.17 -19.14 -17.20
N ALA A 215 -10.70 -17.92 -17.21
CA ALA A 215 -11.23 -17.28 -18.42
C ALA A 215 -11.12 -15.75 -18.34
N GLU A 216 -10.90 -15.09 -19.49
CA GLU A 216 -10.98 -13.63 -19.57
C GLU A 216 -12.44 -13.16 -19.47
N VAL A 217 -12.68 -12.12 -18.67
CA VAL A 217 -13.98 -11.47 -18.57
C VAL A 217 -14.26 -10.68 -19.85
N GLN A 218 -15.33 -11.07 -20.55
CA GLN A 218 -15.76 -10.44 -21.80
C GLN A 218 -16.45 -9.09 -21.55
N GLY A 219 -16.67 -8.32 -22.62
CA GLY A 219 -17.42 -7.05 -22.55
C GLY A 219 -16.59 -5.82 -22.16
N ILE A 220 -15.31 -5.99 -21.84
CA ILE A 220 -14.38 -4.88 -21.57
C ILE A 220 -13.71 -4.43 -22.89
N PRO A 221 -13.83 -3.16 -23.31
CA PRO A 221 -13.15 -2.63 -24.50
C PRO A 221 -11.64 -2.89 -24.49
N SER A 222 -11.06 -3.25 -25.64
CA SER A 222 -9.62 -3.58 -25.77
C SER A 222 -8.69 -2.38 -25.54
N SER A 223 -9.20 -1.14 -25.65
CA SER A 223 -8.45 0.07 -25.36
C SER A 223 -8.30 0.35 -23.86
N LEU A 224 -8.89 -0.46 -22.97
CA LEU A 224 -8.84 -0.23 -21.52
C LEU A 224 -7.82 -1.16 -20.87
N ALA A 225 -6.86 -0.56 -20.15
CA ALA A 225 -6.02 -1.26 -19.18
C ALA A 225 -6.68 -1.21 -17.80
N CYS A 226 -7.12 -2.37 -17.31
CA CYS A 226 -7.90 -2.52 -16.08
C CYS A 226 -7.03 -2.57 -14.82
N SER A 227 -7.61 -2.15 -13.69
CA SER A 227 -6.96 -2.11 -12.37
C SER A 227 -8.01 -2.04 -11.26
N GLU A 228 -7.66 -2.45 -10.03
CA GLU A 228 -8.49 -2.30 -8.83
C GLU A 228 -9.92 -2.84 -8.99
N VAL A 229 -10.04 -4.12 -9.34
CA VAL A 229 -11.33 -4.81 -9.50
C VAL A 229 -11.99 -5.08 -8.14
N ALA A 230 -13.30 -4.89 -8.06
CA ALA A 230 -14.15 -5.21 -6.91
C ALA A 230 -15.53 -5.70 -7.37
N VAL A 231 -16.17 -6.54 -6.56
CA VAL A 231 -17.55 -7.00 -6.79
C VAL A 231 -18.53 -6.05 -6.11
N VAL A 232 -19.64 -5.75 -6.78
CA VAL A 232 -20.79 -5.09 -6.18
C VAL A 232 -21.80 -6.17 -5.74
N PRO A 233 -22.00 -6.34 -4.42
CA PRO A 233 -22.92 -7.35 -3.91
C PRO A 233 -24.34 -7.17 -4.44
N ARG A 234 -25.04 -8.29 -4.68
CA ARG A 234 -26.45 -8.40 -5.06
C ARG A 234 -26.82 -7.82 -6.43
N THR A 235 -25.84 -7.49 -7.27
CA THR A 235 -26.09 -6.84 -8.57
C THR A 235 -25.41 -7.56 -9.73
N ASN A 236 -24.81 -8.74 -9.51
CA ASN A 236 -24.03 -9.49 -10.50
C ASN A 236 -23.06 -8.59 -11.30
N SER A 237 -22.52 -7.57 -10.65
CA SER A 237 -21.70 -6.56 -11.31
C SER A 237 -20.33 -6.51 -10.68
N ILE A 238 -19.32 -6.29 -11.52
CA ILE A 238 -18.01 -5.85 -11.06
C ILE A 238 -17.84 -4.37 -11.34
N VAL A 239 -17.04 -3.73 -10.52
CA VAL A 239 -16.47 -2.41 -10.79
C VAL A 239 -14.96 -2.52 -10.85
N PHE A 240 -14.35 -1.71 -11.70
CA PHE A 240 -12.91 -1.66 -11.84
C PHE A 240 -12.52 -0.28 -12.35
N THR A 241 -11.31 0.15 -12.04
CA THR A 241 -10.76 1.36 -12.64
C THR A 241 -9.99 1.00 -13.91
N ALA A 242 -10.00 1.87 -14.90
CA ALA A 242 -9.23 1.65 -16.11
C ALA A 242 -8.65 2.94 -16.70
N ILE A 243 -7.55 2.78 -17.41
CA ILE A 243 -6.87 3.81 -18.19
C ILE A 243 -7.13 3.52 -19.66
N ASP A 244 -7.48 4.56 -20.41
CA ASP A 244 -7.60 4.47 -21.86
C ASP A 244 -6.20 4.51 -22.51
N THR A 245 -5.84 3.43 -23.19
CA THR A 245 -4.52 3.24 -23.80
C THR A 245 -4.44 3.77 -25.23
N THR A 246 -5.46 4.49 -25.73
CA THR A 246 -5.33 5.19 -27.03
C THR A 246 -4.42 6.41 -26.95
N SER A 247 -4.21 6.95 -25.75
CA SER A 247 -3.23 8.01 -25.49
C SER A 247 -1.87 7.44 -25.07
N ARG A 248 -0.84 8.29 -25.10
CA ARG A 248 0.52 7.95 -24.66
C ARG A 248 0.53 7.30 -23.28
N ARG A 249 1.26 6.20 -23.11
CA ARG A 249 1.44 5.55 -21.81
C ARG A 249 2.44 6.32 -20.95
N LEU A 250 2.02 6.60 -19.71
CA LEU A 250 2.87 7.16 -18.67
C LEU A 250 3.18 6.04 -17.66
N GLY A 251 4.29 6.07 -16.93
CA GLY A 251 4.67 4.95 -16.05
C GLY A 251 3.72 4.74 -14.87
N LEU A 252 3.33 3.51 -14.53
CA LEU A 252 2.19 3.23 -13.62
C LEU A 252 2.50 3.28 -12.12
N ILE A 253 3.75 3.07 -11.70
CA ILE A 253 4.06 2.70 -10.30
C ILE A 253 4.24 3.94 -9.44
N TYR A 254 5.03 4.90 -9.91
CA TYR A 254 5.50 5.99 -9.06
C TYR A 254 4.66 7.26 -9.17
N CYS A 255 3.64 7.29 -10.03
CA CYS A 255 2.90 8.50 -10.34
C CYS A 255 1.43 8.24 -10.67
N PHE A 256 0.54 9.17 -10.36
CA PHE A 256 -0.90 9.10 -10.65
C PHE A 256 -1.37 10.12 -11.70
N ASN A 257 -0.44 10.74 -12.41
CA ASN A 257 -0.68 11.86 -13.34
C ASN A 257 -1.23 11.37 -14.68
N ARG A 258 -2.39 10.71 -14.62
CA ARG A 258 -3.10 10.21 -15.80
C ARG A 258 -4.60 10.14 -15.52
N PRO A 259 -5.44 10.36 -16.52
CA PRO A 259 -6.85 10.07 -16.41
C PRO A 259 -7.07 8.58 -16.14
N LYS A 260 -7.73 8.30 -15.02
CA LYS A 260 -8.23 6.97 -14.66
C LYS A 260 -9.70 7.12 -14.30
N ALA A 261 -10.54 6.22 -14.78
CA ALA A 261 -11.97 6.28 -14.53
C ALA A 261 -12.50 4.97 -13.95
N LEU A 262 -13.61 5.06 -13.23
CA LEU A 262 -14.33 3.91 -12.71
C LEU A 262 -15.33 3.39 -13.76
N TYR A 263 -15.32 2.08 -13.98
CA TYR A 263 -16.20 1.38 -14.90
C TYR A 263 -17.01 0.33 -14.13
N SER A 264 -18.20 0.01 -14.63
CA SER A 264 -19.03 -1.09 -14.17
C SER A 264 -19.32 -2.06 -15.30
N LEU A 265 -19.38 -3.35 -15.00
CA LEU A 265 -19.77 -4.41 -15.94
C LEU A 265 -20.74 -5.37 -15.25
N ASP A 266 -21.91 -5.58 -15.85
CA ASP A 266 -22.79 -6.70 -15.52
C ASP A 266 -22.18 -7.97 -16.12
N VAL A 267 -21.79 -8.92 -15.26
CA VAL A 267 -21.11 -10.15 -15.68
C VAL A 267 -22.08 -11.27 -16.06
N ALA A 268 -23.38 -11.13 -15.80
CA ALA A 268 -24.37 -12.17 -16.07
C ALA A 268 -25.00 -12.06 -17.46
N SER A 269 -25.02 -10.87 -18.07
CA SER A 269 -25.87 -10.57 -19.23
C SER A 269 -25.13 -10.34 -20.55
N ASP A 270 -23.96 -10.94 -20.78
CA ASP A 270 -23.05 -10.57 -21.88
C ASP A 270 -22.86 -9.03 -21.97
N GLY A 271 -22.83 -8.40 -20.80
CA GLY A 271 -22.82 -6.95 -20.66
C GLY A 271 -21.59 -6.31 -21.28
N LYS A 272 -21.66 -5.01 -21.55
CA LYS A 272 -20.50 -4.20 -21.92
C LYS A 272 -20.12 -3.32 -20.75
N ALA A 273 -18.81 -3.12 -20.56
CA ALA A 273 -18.33 -2.22 -19.53
C ALA A 273 -18.77 -0.78 -19.83
N ILE A 274 -19.33 -0.11 -18.82
CA ILE A 274 -19.83 1.26 -18.90
C ILE A 274 -18.98 2.14 -17.97
N LYS A 275 -18.49 3.26 -18.50
CA LYS A 275 -17.83 4.29 -17.70
C LYS A 275 -18.85 4.94 -16.77
N LEU A 276 -18.61 4.92 -15.46
CA LEU A 276 -19.50 5.59 -14.51
C LEU A 276 -19.38 7.12 -14.68
N PRO A 277 -20.49 7.87 -14.54
CA PRO A 277 -20.56 9.30 -14.86
C PRO A 277 -19.97 10.19 -13.75
N LEU A 278 -18.81 9.81 -13.20
CA LEU A 278 -18.11 10.55 -12.15
C LEU A 278 -17.45 11.82 -12.72
N ARG A 279 -17.61 12.94 -12.02
CA ARG A 279 -17.19 14.30 -12.39
C ARG A 279 -16.44 15.01 -11.27
N LEU A 280 -16.42 14.46 -10.06
CA LEU A 280 -15.76 15.08 -8.90
C LEU A 280 -14.23 15.14 -9.00
N ALA A 281 -13.60 14.25 -9.77
CA ALA A 281 -12.16 14.12 -9.83
C ALA A 281 -11.66 13.91 -11.27
N ALA A 282 -10.47 14.45 -11.57
CA ALA A 282 -9.80 14.21 -12.85
C ALA A 282 -9.25 12.77 -12.98
N ASN A 283 -8.98 12.14 -11.83
CA ASN A 283 -8.49 10.79 -11.70
C ASN A 283 -9.24 10.10 -10.56
N THR A 284 -9.84 8.94 -10.82
CA THR A 284 -10.56 8.13 -9.82
C THR A 284 -9.82 6.83 -9.56
N ARG A 285 -9.48 6.56 -8.30
CA ARG A 285 -8.67 5.43 -7.86
C ARG A 285 -9.25 4.75 -6.62
N SER A 286 -8.77 3.55 -6.34
CA SER A 286 -9.05 2.80 -5.12
C SER A 286 -10.53 2.66 -4.75
N PRO A 287 -11.38 2.17 -5.68
CA PRO A 287 -12.76 1.91 -5.36
C PRO A 287 -12.87 0.87 -4.23
N ARG A 288 -13.69 1.17 -3.23
CA ARG A 288 -14.08 0.23 -2.15
C ARG A 288 -15.59 0.22 -2.06
N VAL A 289 -16.19 -0.93 -2.34
CA VAL A 289 -17.63 -1.13 -2.24
C VAL A 289 -18.00 -1.30 -0.76
N SER A 290 -19.07 -0.65 -0.32
CA SER A 290 -19.58 -0.79 1.04
C SER A 290 -20.13 -2.21 1.29
N PRO A 291 -20.13 -2.72 2.55
CA PRO A 291 -20.64 -4.06 2.86
C PRO A 291 -22.09 -4.31 2.43
N ASP A 292 -22.92 -3.27 2.49
CA ASP A 292 -24.30 -3.29 1.98
C ASP A 292 -24.40 -3.06 0.45
N GLY A 293 -23.30 -2.98 -0.29
CA GLY A 293 -23.31 -2.82 -1.74
C GLY A 293 -24.03 -1.58 -2.28
N THR A 294 -24.41 -0.64 -1.42
CA THR A 294 -25.16 0.57 -1.84
C THR A 294 -24.24 1.72 -2.20
N LYS A 295 -22.96 1.68 -1.80
CA LYS A 295 -22.00 2.78 -2.00
C LYS A 295 -20.64 2.30 -2.45
N ILE A 296 -19.92 3.17 -3.15
CA ILE A 296 -18.54 2.96 -3.57
C ILE A 296 -17.73 4.18 -3.16
N ALA A 297 -16.80 4.00 -2.22
CA ALA A 297 -15.82 5.01 -1.87
C ALA A 297 -14.68 4.99 -2.89
N PHE A 298 -14.12 6.14 -3.21
CA PHE A 298 -12.97 6.26 -4.10
C PHE A 298 -12.09 7.46 -3.73
N LEU A 299 -10.81 7.36 -4.07
CA LEU A 299 -9.87 8.48 -3.99
C LEU A 299 -9.89 9.25 -5.29
N GLY A 300 -9.88 10.58 -5.19
CA GLY A 300 -9.83 11.48 -6.33
C GLY A 300 -8.70 12.51 -6.23
N THR A 301 -8.18 12.97 -7.37
CA THR A 301 -7.29 14.15 -7.44
C THR A 301 -7.97 15.27 -8.24
N ALA A 302 -7.62 16.53 -7.92
CA ALA A 302 -8.15 17.72 -8.61
C ALA A 302 -7.81 17.70 -10.10
N ASP A 303 -6.58 17.32 -10.42
CA ASP A 303 -6.03 17.28 -11.76
C ASP A 303 -5.15 16.03 -11.96
N VAL A 304 -4.58 15.90 -13.17
CA VAL A 304 -3.68 14.81 -13.57
C VAL A 304 -2.29 15.31 -13.95
N VAL A 305 -1.98 16.58 -13.66
CA VAL A 305 -0.71 17.23 -14.01
C VAL A 305 0.20 17.30 -12.78
N THR A 306 -0.38 17.63 -11.64
CA THR A 306 0.30 17.79 -10.36
C THR A 306 0.49 16.42 -9.71
N HIS A 307 1.73 16.15 -9.34
CA HIS A 307 2.14 14.84 -8.86
C HIS A 307 1.66 14.59 -7.42
N ASN A 308 1.02 13.43 -7.19
CA ASN A 308 0.60 12.87 -5.89
C ASN A 308 0.10 13.92 -4.85
N THR A 309 -0.90 14.70 -5.28
CA THR A 309 -1.55 15.74 -4.46
C THR A 309 -2.39 15.14 -3.33
N CYS A 310 -2.87 16.01 -2.42
CA CYS A 310 -3.89 15.62 -1.46
C CYS A 310 -5.09 15.03 -2.20
N ASN A 311 -5.57 13.88 -1.73
CA ASN A 311 -6.75 13.24 -2.30
C ASN A 311 -8.02 13.90 -1.74
N LEU A 312 -9.07 13.95 -2.55
CA LEU A 312 -10.44 13.93 -2.03
C LEU A 312 -10.88 12.49 -1.78
N LEU A 313 -11.83 12.32 -0.85
CA LEU A 313 -12.61 11.10 -0.70
C LEU A 313 -14.00 11.34 -1.27
N GLY A 314 -14.31 10.65 -2.36
CA GLY A 314 -15.64 10.64 -2.98
C GLY A 314 -16.41 9.38 -2.60
N VAL A 315 -17.73 9.49 -2.57
CA VAL A 315 -18.64 8.34 -2.47
C VAL A 315 -19.66 8.42 -3.59
N PHE A 316 -19.76 7.33 -4.36
CA PHE A 316 -20.79 7.11 -5.36
C PHE A 316 -21.88 6.19 -4.80
N ASP A 317 -23.13 6.64 -4.87
CA ASP A 317 -24.28 5.85 -4.46
C ASP A 317 -24.74 4.96 -5.63
N TRP A 318 -24.69 3.65 -5.42
CA TRP A 318 -24.95 2.68 -6.46
C TRP A 318 -26.41 2.65 -6.91
N THR A 319 -27.36 3.05 -6.06
CA THR A 319 -28.79 3.03 -6.38
C THR A 319 -29.20 4.27 -7.14
N THR A 320 -28.85 5.44 -6.63
CA THR A 320 -29.22 6.74 -7.21
C THR A 320 -28.30 7.15 -8.38
N LYS A 321 -27.10 6.55 -8.45
CA LYS A 321 -26.03 6.91 -9.39
C LYS A 321 -25.52 8.35 -9.21
N GLU A 322 -25.67 8.90 -8.01
CA GLU A 322 -25.13 10.20 -7.61
C GLU A 322 -23.78 10.04 -6.91
N GLU A 323 -22.93 11.05 -7.02
CA GLU A 323 -21.65 11.12 -6.31
C GLU A 323 -21.60 12.33 -5.37
N ARG A 324 -20.84 12.21 -4.29
CA ARG A 324 -20.61 13.31 -3.35
C ARG A 324 -19.19 13.30 -2.82
N VAL A 325 -18.62 14.48 -2.59
CA VAL A 325 -17.39 14.66 -1.83
C VAL A 325 -17.69 14.47 -0.34
N VAL A 326 -17.03 13.49 0.29
CA VAL A 326 -17.11 13.24 1.73
C VAL A 326 -16.00 13.98 2.45
N VAL A 327 -14.77 13.93 1.94
CA VAL A 327 -13.64 14.74 2.42
C VAL A 327 -13.05 15.50 1.23
N PRO A 328 -13.06 16.85 1.25
CA PRO A 328 -12.48 17.65 0.18
C PRO A 328 -10.95 17.60 0.23
N ILE A 329 -10.33 18.08 -0.86
CA ILE A 329 -8.89 18.37 -0.88
C ILE A 329 -8.59 19.44 0.17
N VAL A 330 -7.54 19.21 0.96
CA VAL A 330 -7.03 20.17 1.93
C VAL A 330 -5.80 20.84 1.34
N ASP A 331 -5.95 22.09 0.91
CA ASP A 331 -4.83 22.89 0.38
C ASP A 331 -3.95 23.45 1.50
N GLU A 332 -4.58 24.04 2.53
CA GLU A 332 -3.92 24.50 3.74
C GLU A 332 -4.63 23.91 4.97
N PRO A 333 -3.91 23.21 5.87
CA PRO A 333 -4.52 22.61 7.04
C PRO A 333 -5.01 23.69 8.01
N SER A 334 -6.28 23.59 8.41
CA SER A 334 -6.90 24.53 9.36
C SER A 334 -6.55 24.24 10.83
N ASP A 335 -6.15 23.00 11.14
CA ASP A 335 -5.69 22.59 12.46
C ASP A 335 -4.54 21.56 12.39
N SER A 336 -4.03 21.16 13.56
CA SER A 336 -2.90 20.22 13.67
C SER A 336 -3.29 18.74 13.62
N THR A 337 -4.58 18.40 13.67
CA THR A 337 -5.09 17.03 13.87
C THR A 337 -5.37 16.31 12.55
N PHE A 338 -5.72 17.05 11.50
CA PHE A 338 -5.97 16.52 10.17
C PHE A 338 -5.45 17.50 9.10
N ARG A 339 -4.61 17.00 8.18
CA ARG A 339 -3.99 17.82 7.13
C ARG A 339 -4.40 17.42 5.71
N GLY A 340 -5.41 16.55 5.57
CA GLY A 340 -5.80 15.98 4.28
C GLY A 340 -5.50 14.48 4.17
N LEU A 341 -5.79 13.94 2.99
CA LEU A 341 -5.68 12.51 2.68
C LEU A 341 -4.47 12.26 1.79
N TYR A 342 -3.39 11.77 2.39
CA TYR A 342 -2.14 11.42 1.72
C TYR A 342 -1.93 9.92 1.79
N MET A 343 -2.41 9.22 0.77
CA MET A 343 -2.30 7.77 0.65
C MET A 343 -2.35 7.33 -0.81
N LEU A 344 -1.77 6.17 -1.10
CA LEU A 344 -1.79 5.59 -2.45
C LEU A 344 -3.10 4.86 -2.73
N SER A 345 -3.73 4.28 -1.71
CA SER A 345 -4.95 3.48 -1.79
C SER A 345 -5.72 3.48 -0.47
N LEU A 346 -7.01 3.17 -0.54
CA LEU A 346 -7.80 2.80 0.63
C LEU A 346 -7.46 1.37 1.09
N LEU A 347 -7.64 1.09 2.37
CA LEU A 347 -7.55 -0.27 2.90
C LEU A 347 -8.53 -1.20 2.16
N PRO A 348 -8.21 -2.50 1.95
CA PRO A 348 -9.16 -3.46 1.38
C PRO A 348 -10.48 -3.51 2.16
N HIS A 349 -10.40 -3.55 3.49
CA HIS A 349 -11.54 -3.45 4.41
C HIS A 349 -11.67 -2.03 4.99
N ALA A 350 -11.78 -1.01 4.13
CA ALA A 350 -11.88 0.37 4.60
C ALA A 350 -13.23 0.73 5.23
N TRP A 351 -14.31 0.01 4.91
CA TRP A 351 -15.65 0.33 5.41
C TRP A 351 -15.91 -0.27 6.79
N SER A 352 -16.63 0.46 7.64
CA SER A 352 -17.28 -0.13 8.81
C SER A 352 -18.34 -1.13 8.38
N HIS A 353 -18.59 -2.13 9.25
CA HIS A 353 -19.56 -3.19 8.98
C HIS A 353 -20.99 -2.69 8.69
N ASP A 354 -21.36 -1.54 9.25
CA ASP A 354 -22.66 -0.89 9.05
C ASP A 354 -22.69 0.09 7.86
N SER A 355 -21.63 0.16 7.05
CA SER A 355 -21.48 1.07 5.91
C SER A 355 -21.55 2.57 6.26
N THR A 356 -21.37 2.96 7.53
CA THR A 356 -21.48 4.36 7.96
C THR A 356 -20.16 5.12 8.01
N HIS A 357 -19.04 4.41 8.15
CA HIS A 357 -17.70 5.00 8.28
C HIS A 357 -16.71 4.42 7.27
N ILE A 358 -15.72 5.23 6.92
CA ILE A 358 -14.55 4.82 6.13
C ILE A 358 -13.30 5.06 6.97
N TYR A 359 -12.52 4.01 7.19
CA TYR A 359 -11.24 4.05 7.87
C TYR A 359 -10.09 4.29 6.90
N VAL A 360 -9.20 5.20 7.28
CA VAL A 360 -8.07 5.59 6.44
C VAL A 360 -6.79 5.75 7.26
N ASN A 361 -5.64 5.54 6.64
CA ASN A 361 -4.33 5.93 7.16
C ASN A 361 -3.85 7.15 6.39
N THR A 362 -3.46 8.21 7.08
CA THR A 362 -2.98 9.44 6.43
C THR A 362 -1.81 10.06 7.19
N GLU A 363 -1.03 10.87 6.47
CA GLU A 363 0.06 11.65 7.04
C GLU A 363 -0.48 12.94 7.69
N VAL A 364 -0.07 13.20 8.93
CA VAL A 364 -0.40 14.43 9.69
C VAL A 364 0.90 14.99 10.25
N GLY A 365 1.48 15.94 9.52
CA GLY A 365 2.88 16.29 9.78
C GLY A 365 3.75 15.04 9.66
N THR A 366 4.85 14.93 10.40
CA THR A 366 5.73 13.75 10.42
C THR A 366 5.07 12.47 10.98
N ARG A 367 3.82 12.55 11.43
CA ARG A 367 3.08 11.38 11.94
C ARG A 367 2.34 10.66 10.81
N VAL A 368 2.15 9.35 10.96
CA VAL A 368 1.24 8.56 10.12
C VAL A 368 0.20 7.96 11.04
N VAL A 369 -1.05 8.37 10.86
CA VAL A 369 -2.13 8.06 11.80
C VAL A 369 -3.38 7.59 11.09
N TRP A 370 -4.13 6.69 11.73
CA TRP A 370 -5.44 6.29 11.25
C TRP A 370 -6.55 7.23 11.73
N LYS A 371 -7.62 7.32 10.93
CA LYS A 371 -8.83 8.12 11.17
C LYS A 371 -10.08 7.32 10.78
N ALA A 372 -11.22 7.66 11.37
CA ALA A 372 -12.53 7.21 10.91
C ALA A 372 -13.30 8.39 10.33
N ILE A 373 -13.85 8.24 9.13
CA ILE A 373 -14.60 9.30 8.44
C ILE A 373 -16.06 8.90 8.42
N GLU A 374 -16.92 9.68 9.08
CA GLU A 374 -18.36 9.47 9.03
C GLU A 374 -18.87 9.86 7.63
N VAL A 375 -19.45 8.91 6.92
CA VAL A 375 -19.83 9.12 5.51
C VAL A 375 -20.92 10.17 5.42
N ALA A 376 -21.96 10.13 6.24
CA ALA A 376 -23.11 11.04 6.13
C ALA A 376 -22.72 12.53 6.24
N THR A 377 -21.83 12.85 7.18
CA THR A 377 -21.46 14.24 7.52
C THR A 377 -20.14 14.68 6.91
N GLY A 378 -19.24 13.74 6.60
CA GLY A 378 -17.85 14.04 6.26
C GLY A 378 -16.95 14.30 7.47
N ALA A 379 -17.44 14.09 8.70
CA ALA A 379 -16.69 14.34 9.91
C ALA A 379 -15.49 13.38 10.02
N VAL A 380 -14.29 13.93 10.22
CA VAL A 380 -13.06 13.17 10.42
C VAL A 380 -12.79 13.01 11.91
N GLN A 381 -12.78 11.78 12.39
CA GLN A 381 -12.59 11.42 13.79
C GLN A 381 -11.21 10.81 14.01
N SER A 382 -10.55 11.23 15.10
CA SER A 382 -9.31 10.62 15.58
C SER A 382 -9.62 9.66 16.72
N PRO A 383 -8.95 8.51 16.80
CA PRO A 383 -9.03 7.65 17.97
C PRO A 383 -8.24 8.25 19.15
N GLU A 384 -8.46 7.72 20.35
CA GLU A 384 -7.50 7.90 21.43
C GLU A 384 -6.26 7.06 21.12
N TYR A 385 -5.17 7.70 20.67
CA TYR A 385 -3.94 7.00 20.27
C TYR A 385 -3.25 6.29 21.45
N ALA A 386 -2.59 5.16 21.17
CA ALA A 386 -1.99 4.28 22.18
C ALA A 386 -0.94 4.98 23.06
N LEU A 387 -0.25 5.99 22.52
CA LEU A 387 0.78 6.75 23.21
C LEU A 387 0.38 8.22 23.42
N GLY A 388 -0.91 8.55 23.28
CA GLY A 388 -1.43 9.92 23.26
C GLY A 388 -1.02 10.72 22.03
N ASP A 389 -1.55 11.93 21.86
CA ASP A 389 -1.30 12.75 20.65
C ASP A 389 0.18 13.13 20.48
N GLU A 390 0.83 13.52 21.57
CA GLU A 390 2.24 13.95 21.53
C GLU A 390 3.19 12.77 21.34
N GLY A 391 2.93 11.64 22.00
CA GLY A 391 3.79 10.45 21.98
C GLY A 391 3.64 9.55 20.76
N THR A 392 2.57 9.71 19.96
CA THR A 392 2.28 8.83 18.82
C THR A 392 3.05 9.21 17.56
N GLY A 393 4.16 8.54 17.29
CA GLY A 393 4.90 8.74 16.04
C GLY A 393 4.17 8.16 14.82
N SER A 394 3.89 6.86 14.84
CA SER A 394 3.13 6.14 13.82
C SER A 394 2.13 5.20 14.48
N GLU A 395 0.85 5.37 14.19
CA GLU A 395 -0.22 4.47 14.60
C GLU A 395 -1.19 4.26 13.43
N VAL A 396 -1.11 3.12 12.76
CA VAL A 396 -1.84 2.86 11.52
C VAL A 396 -2.76 1.65 11.65
N LEU A 397 -3.94 1.74 11.06
CA LEU A 397 -4.88 0.64 10.95
C LEU A 397 -4.34 -0.36 9.91
N VAL A 398 -4.20 -1.62 10.31
CA VAL A 398 -3.69 -2.70 9.47
C VAL A 398 -4.85 -3.40 8.76
N ASP A 399 -5.84 -3.83 9.53
CA ASP A 399 -7.03 -4.51 9.04
C ASP A 399 -8.16 -4.38 10.07
N ILE A 400 -9.40 -4.58 9.64
CA ILE A 400 -10.59 -4.50 10.48
C ILE A 400 -11.62 -5.54 10.07
N TYR A 401 -12.22 -6.20 11.08
CA TYR A 401 -13.36 -7.08 10.92
C TYR A 401 -14.42 -6.75 11.98
N ALA A 402 -15.62 -6.40 11.53
CA ALA A 402 -16.68 -5.88 12.40
C ALA A 402 -16.16 -4.71 13.26
N ASN A 403 -16.08 -4.94 14.57
CA ASN A 403 -15.62 -3.96 15.56
C ASN A 403 -14.19 -4.21 16.05
N HIS A 404 -13.48 -5.16 15.43
CA HIS A 404 -12.14 -5.55 15.84
C HIS A 404 -11.12 -5.11 14.82
N ALA A 405 -10.16 -4.31 15.25
CA ALA A 405 -9.09 -3.77 14.44
C ALA A 405 -7.73 -4.33 14.86
N LEU A 406 -6.84 -4.54 13.88
CA LEU A 406 -5.41 -4.65 14.12
C LEU A 406 -4.77 -3.29 13.86
N VAL A 407 -4.02 -2.79 14.83
CA VAL A 407 -3.36 -1.47 14.74
C VAL A 407 -1.87 -1.65 14.97
N ALA A 408 -1.06 -1.15 14.03
CA ALA A 408 0.39 -1.13 14.14
C ALA A 408 0.84 0.18 14.80
N VAL A 409 1.63 0.06 15.87
CA VAL A 409 2.13 1.19 16.66
C VAL A 409 3.65 1.20 16.63
N SER A 410 4.25 2.34 16.33
CA SER A 410 5.70 2.51 16.22
C SER A 410 6.11 3.94 16.59
N THR A 411 7.31 4.08 17.11
CA THR A 411 7.96 5.38 17.34
C THR A 411 9.39 5.31 16.79
N PRO A 412 10.08 6.44 16.59
CA PRO A 412 11.50 6.42 16.22
C PRO A 412 12.40 5.61 17.16
N GLN A 413 11.94 5.34 18.40
CA GLN A 413 12.63 4.53 19.40
C GLN A 413 12.17 3.09 19.52
N THR A 414 10.95 2.77 19.07
CA THR A 414 10.33 1.46 19.32
C THR A 414 9.84 0.87 18.01
N PRO A 415 10.40 -0.27 17.57
CA PRO A 415 9.95 -0.99 16.38
C PRO A 415 8.45 -1.32 16.44
N VAL A 416 7.87 -1.64 15.29
CA VAL A 416 6.42 -1.86 15.14
C VAL A 416 5.91 -2.95 16.09
N GLY A 417 5.03 -2.59 17.02
CA GLY A 417 4.17 -3.51 17.75
C GLY A 417 2.78 -3.57 17.10
N ILE A 418 2.04 -4.65 17.36
CA ILE A 418 0.68 -4.85 16.89
C ILE A 418 -0.27 -4.92 18.08
N GLN A 419 -1.33 -4.13 18.05
CA GLN A 419 -2.41 -4.14 19.03
C GLN A 419 -3.71 -4.64 18.41
N TRP A 420 -4.45 -5.42 19.17
CA TRP A 420 -5.85 -5.76 18.91
C TRP A 420 -6.73 -4.73 19.60
N VAL A 421 -7.49 -3.99 18.82
CA VAL A 421 -8.32 -2.87 19.28
C VAL A 421 -9.79 -3.22 19.09
N ASN A 422 -10.58 -3.02 20.15
CA ASN A 422 -12.04 -3.15 20.08
C ASN A 422 -12.66 -1.75 19.93
N LEU A 423 -13.48 -1.56 18.92
CA LEU A 423 -14.14 -0.31 18.57
C LEU A 423 -15.64 -0.40 18.90
N GLN A 424 -16.23 0.69 19.40
CA GLN A 424 -17.69 0.73 19.59
C GLN A 424 -18.40 1.33 18.37
N HIS A 425 -17.93 2.49 17.91
CA HIS A 425 -18.46 3.21 16.77
C HIS A 425 -17.41 4.22 16.27
N GLY A 426 -17.27 4.38 14.95
CA GLY A 426 -16.27 5.27 14.36
C GLY A 426 -14.88 4.99 14.90
N ALA A 427 -14.22 6.02 15.46
CA ALA A 427 -12.89 5.93 16.04
C ALA A 427 -12.86 5.66 17.57
N HIS A 428 -14.01 5.40 18.21
CA HIS A 428 -14.08 5.22 19.67
C HIS A 428 -13.48 3.87 20.11
N VAL A 429 -12.35 3.92 20.80
CA VAL A 429 -11.60 2.76 21.30
C VAL A 429 -12.12 2.33 22.66
N VAL A 430 -12.54 1.08 22.78
CA VAL A 430 -13.03 0.48 24.03
C VAL A 430 -11.90 -0.21 24.79
N SER A 431 -11.04 -0.93 24.07
CA SER A 431 -9.92 -1.67 24.67
C SER A 431 -8.80 -1.92 23.68
N ARG A 432 -7.58 -2.05 24.21
CA ARG A 432 -6.36 -2.37 23.45
C ARG A 432 -5.65 -3.55 24.12
N THR A 433 -5.35 -4.59 23.35
CA THR A 433 -4.58 -5.75 23.82
C THR A 433 -3.35 -5.95 22.92
N PRO A 434 -2.11 -5.92 23.44
CA PRO A 434 -0.92 -6.14 22.62
C PRO A 434 -0.87 -7.57 22.06
N VAL A 435 -0.89 -7.73 20.75
CA VAL A 435 -0.73 -9.02 20.04
C VAL A 435 0.74 -9.36 19.86
N TYR A 436 1.54 -8.35 19.53
CA TYR A 436 2.97 -8.48 19.36
C TYR A 436 3.66 -7.19 19.80
N THR A 437 4.74 -7.32 20.57
CA THR A 437 5.49 -6.19 21.09
C THR A 437 6.96 -6.32 20.76
N GLN A 438 7.60 -5.21 20.41
CA GLN A 438 9.04 -5.12 20.25
C GLN A 438 9.63 -4.20 21.30
N GLY A 439 10.84 -4.51 21.76
CA GLY A 439 11.52 -3.72 22.78
C GLY A 439 11.95 -2.36 22.25
N ARG A 440 12.02 -1.37 23.14
CA ARG A 440 12.63 -0.07 22.83
C ARG A 440 14.10 -0.26 22.44
N CYS A 441 14.51 0.41 21.37
CA CYS A 441 15.91 0.42 20.95
C CYS A 441 16.78 1.21 21.94
N PRO A 442 17.85 0.62 22.49
CA PRO A 442 18.66 1.26 23.53
C PRO A 442 19.55 2.39 22.99
N PHE A 443 19.73 2.49 21.66
CA PHE A 443 20.64 3.46 21.06
C PHE A 443 20.02 4.83 20.83
N VAL A 444 18.68 4.92 20.84
CA VAL A 444 17.95 6.19 20.67
C VAL A 444 17.42 6.66 22.03
N GLU A 445 18.02 7.71 22.58
CA GLU A 445 17.72 8.24 23.92
C GLU A 445 16.38 8.97 23.98
N SER A 446 16.12 9.81 22.98
CA SER A 446 14.88 10.58 22.85
C SER A 446 14.64 10.94 21.39
N TRP A 447 13.41 11.33 21.08
CA TRP A 447 13.03 11.88 19.80
C TRP A 447 12.01 13.00 20.01
N SER A 448 11.94 13.93 19.05
CA SER A 448 10.96 15.01 19.03
C SER A 448 10.62 15.39 17.59
N ILE A 449 9.48 16.07 17.42
CA ILE A 449 9.12 16.73 16.17
C ILE A 449 9.20 18.23 16.44
N GLU A 450 10.20 18.89 15.86
CA GLU A 450 10.48 20.30 16.06
C GLU A 450 9.94 21.13 14.88
N PRO A 451 9.23 22.24 15.14
CA PRO A 451 8.81 23.16 14.09
C PRO A 451 9.99 24.01 13.61
N ILE A 452 10.21 24.06 12.30
CA ILE A 452 11.18 24.93 11.64
C ILE A 452 10.43 26.07 10.94
N ALA A 453 10.61 27.30 11.43
CA ALA A 453 10.01 28.48 10.81
C ALA A 453 10.57 28.70 9.38
N PRO A 454 9.73 29.05 8.39
CA PRO A 454 10.20 29.41 7.07
C PRO A 454 11.09 30.66 7.16
N THR A 455 12.35 30.54 6.72
CA THR A 455 13.28 31.68 6.70
C THR A 455 13.64 32.03 5.26
N SER A 456 13.49 33.30 4.89
CA SER A 456 13.93 33.81 3.59
C SER A 456 15.46 33.81 3.52
N VAL A 457 16.02 33.06 2.58
CA VAL A 457 17.47 33.05 2.33
C VAL A 457 17.79 34.11 1.29
N ALA A 458 18.30 35.25 1.75
CA ALA A 458 18.53 36.45 0.93
C ALA A 458 19.53 36.25 -0.23
N SER A 459 20.35 35.20 -0.20
CA SER A 459 21.43 34.95 -1.18
C SER A 459 21.32 33.57 -1.84
N ARG A 460 20.15 33.19 -2.35
CA ARG A 460 20.02 31.98 -3.19
C ARG A 460 20.69 32.24 -4.54
N VAL A 461 21.96 31.86 -4.68
CA VAL A 461 22.62 31.75 -5.99
C VAL A 461 22.11 30.48 -6.66
N LEU A 462 21.07 30.62 -7.48
CA LEU A 462 20.61 29.54 -8.34
C LEU A 462 21.65 29.29 -9.45
N SER A 463 21.88 28.03 -9.82
CA SER A 463 22.68 27.71 -11.00
C SER A 463 22.00 28.26 -12.27
N VAL A 464 22.74 28.44 -13.36
CA VAL A 464 22.17 28.90 -14.66
C VAL A 464 21.02 28.00 -15.10
N ALA A 465 21.11 26.68 -14.88
CA ALA A 465 20.04 25.74 -15.16
C ALA A 465 18.80 25.95 -14.27
N ALA A 466 18.99 26.18 -12.98
CA ALA A 466 17.89 26.48 -12.07
C ALA A 466 17.24 27.84 -12.37
N GLN A 467 18.02 28.83 -12.79
CA GLN A 467 17.51 30.14 -13.24
C GLN A 467 16.71 30.03 -14.54
N ALA A 468 17.11 29.15 -15.48
CA ALA A 468 16.37 28.91 -16.72
C ALA A 468 15.07 28.13 -16.50
N ALA A 469 14.99 27.29 -15.45
CA ALA A 469 13.79 26.54 -15.07
C ALA A 469 12.84 27.33 -14.14
N ALA A 470 13.35 28.29 -13.37
CA ALA A 470 12.58 29.11 -12.42
C ALA A 470 11.34 29.83 -13.01
N PRO A 471 11.35 30.35 -14.26
CA PRO A 471 10.17 31.01 -14.84
C PRO A 471 9.00 30.06 -15.14
N LEU A 472 9.25 28.75 -15.15
CA LEU A 472 8.27 27.72 -15.51
C LEU A 472 7.51 27.17 -14.30
N LEU A 473 7.92 27.51 -13.07
CA LEU A 473 7.28 27.04 -11.85
C LEU A 473 6.73 28.24 -11.08
N PRO A 474 5.42 28.30 -10.77
CA PRO A 474 4.89 29.35 -9.91
C PRO A 474 5.58 29.29 -8.55
N GLN A 475 6.02 30.45 -8.04
CA GLN A 475 6.56 30.54 -6.69
C GLN A 475 5.44 30.33 -5.68
N VAL A 476 5.36 29.11 -5.14
CA VAL A 476 4.52 28.79 -3.98
C VAL A 476 5.32 29.02 -2.70
N SER A 477 4.82 29.90 -1.84
CA SER A 477 5.28 30.06 -0.46
C SER A 477 4.22 29.56 0.52
N SER A 478 4.68 28.96 1.60
CA SER A 478 3.88 28.69 2.79
C SER A 478 4.52 29.40 3.97
N GLU A 479 3.69 30.05 4.78
CA GLU A 479 4.11 30.68 6.05
C GLU A 479 4.08 29.67 7.20
N SER A 480 3.53 28.47 6.98
CA SER A 480 3.48 27.41 7.99
C SER A 480 4.88 26.84 8.26
N PRO A 481 5.22 26.54 9.53
CA PRO A 481 6.46 25.87 9.86
C PRO A 481 6.54 24.46 9.27
N TYR A 482 7.76 24.04 8.95
CA TYR A 482 8.07 22.67 8.53
C TYR A 482 8.30 21.79 9.77
N ASP A 483 8.01 20.50 9.66
CA ASP A 483 8.35 19.55 10.71
C ASP A 483 9.75 18.99 10.49
N ALA A 484 10.56 18.94 11.55
CA ALA A 484 11.79 18.17 11.59
C ALA A 484 11.73 17.11 12.69
N LEU A 485 11.91 15.85 12.29
CA LEU A 485 12.07 14.76 13.23
C LEU A 485 13.52 14.74 13.72
N VAL A 486 13.71 14.82 15.03
CA VAL A 486 15.03 14.80 15.68
C VAL A 486 15.15 13.55 16.53
N LEU A 487 16.26 12.81 16.38
CA LEU A 487 16.61 11.67 17.23
C LEU A 487 17.96 11.92 17.90
N TRP A 488 18.03 11.64 19.19
CA TRP A 488 19.23 11.81 19.99
C TRP A 488 19.89 10.46 20.34
N PRO A 489 21.22 10.34 20.22
CA PRO A 489 21.93 9.13 20.59
C PRO A 489 22.00 8.95 22.11
N SER A 490 22.07 7.69 22.56
CA SER A 490 22.23 7.35 23.98
C SER A 490 23.58 7.83 24.55
N ARG A 491 23.63 8.06 25.88
CA ARG A 491 24.90 8.37 26.57
C ARG A 491 25.95 7.28 26.37
N ALA A 492 25.53 6.02 26.29
CA ALA A 492 26.42 4.90 26.03
C ALA A 492 27.02 4.96 24.61
N SER A 493 26.22 5.36 23.62
CA SER A 493 26.68 5.57 22.25
C SER A 493 27.70 6.71 22.16
N LEU A 494 27.49 7.80 22.91
CA LEU A 494 28.41 8.94 22.98
C LEU A 494 29.74 8.60 23.68
N ALA A 495 29.76 7.59 24.56
CA ALA A 495 30.98 7.14 25.24
C ALA A 495 31.88 6.26 24.37
N SER A 496 31.46 5.93 23.14
CA SER A 496 32.24 5.11 22.21
C SER A 496 33.45 5.88 21.63
N PRO A 497 34.61 5.23 21.40
CA PRO A 497 35.80 5.92 20.91
C PRO A 497 35.56 6.59 19.55
N GLY A 498 35.65 7.93 19.50
CA GLY A 498 35.43 8.73 18.29
C GLY A 498 34.06 9.44 18.20
N ALA A 499 33.11 9.17 19.11
CA ALA A 499 31.78 9.80 19.12
C ALA A 499 31.71 11.08 19.99
N SER A 500 32.46 11.14 21.10
CA SER A 500 32.56 12.34 21.93
C SER A 500 33.63 13.28 21.40
N SER A 501 33.24 14.39 20.78
CA SER A 501 34.14 15.51 20.52
C SER A 501 33.88 16.61 21.55
N ALA A 502 34.92 17.36 21.94
CA ALA A 502 34.75 18.60 22.70
C ALA A 502 33.90 19.66 21.94
N ASN A 503 33.57 19.40 20.68
CA ASN A 503 32.91 20.30 19.74
C ASN A 503 31.41 19.99 19.54
N GLY A 504 30.81 19.08 20.32
CA GLY A 504 29.39 18.72 20.24
C GLY A 504 29.12 17.35 19.60
N ILE A 505 27.83 17.05 19.37
CA ILE A 505 27.34 15.79 18.79
C ILE A 505 27.29 15.93 17.25
N PRO A 506 27.88 15.01 16.48
CA PRO A 506 27.78 15.05 15.02
C PRO A 506 26.35 14.74 14.57
N VAL A 507 25.87 15.44 13.53
CA VAL A 507 24.49 15.34 13.04
C VAL A 507 24.46 14.75 11.64
N VAL A 508 23.62 13.73 11.43
CA VAL A 508 23.22 13.24 10.11
C VAL A 508 21.91 13.91 9.73
N VAL A 509 21.92 14.70 8.66
CA VAL A 509 20.70 15.28 8.09
C VAL A 509 20.19 14.34 7.00
N ASP A 510 19.01 13.76 7.21
CA ASP A 510 18.30 12.98 6.19
C ASP A 510 17.39 13.89 5.37
N LEU A 511 17.71 14.00 4.09
CA LEU A 511 16.89 14.65 3.08
C LEU A 511 16.22 13.55 2.28
N HIS A 512 14.95 13.28 2.61
CA HIS A 512 14.20 12.25 1.90
C HIS A 512 14.15 12.54 0.40
N GLY A 513 14.06 11.48 -0.40
CA GLY A 513 13.84 11.60 -1.84
C GLY A 513 12.53 12.33 -2.16
N GLY A 514 12.48 12.89 -3.36
CA GLY A 514 11.33 13.63 -3.86
C GLY A 514 10.53 12.90 -4.96
N PRO A 515 9.42 13.53 -5.40
CA PRO A 515 8.85 14.70 -4.75
C PRO A 515 8.08 14.32 -3.47
N HIS A 516 7.49 13.12 -3.40
CA HIS A 516 6.50 12.75 -2.36
C HIS A 516 7.01 11.76 -1.32
N GLY A 517 8.31 11.70 -1.13
CA GLY A 517 8.86 11.02 0.04
C GLY A 517 8.43 11.75 1.31
N HIS A 518 8.29 11.02 2.40
CA HIS A 518 8.23 11.58 3.73
C HIS A 518 9.11 10.74 4.65
N SER A 519 9.60 11.36 5.73
CA SER A 519 10.29 10.66 6.81
C SER A 519 9.35 10.58 8.00
N PRO A 520 8.53 9.51 8.14
CA PRO A 520 7.58 9.39 9.23
C PRO A 520 8.31 9.16 10.55
N ALA A 521 7.67 9.56 11.65
CA ALA A 521 8.06 9.29 13.02
C ALA A 521 7.83 7.81 13.38
N THR A 522 8.46 6.90 12.63
CA THR A 522 8.44 5.46 12.86
C THR A 522 9.87 4.97 13.08
N PHE A 523 10.02 3.81 13.70
CA PHE A 523 11.31 3.18 13.86
C PHE A 523 11.98 2.91 12.51
N ARG A 524 13.26 3.30 12.39
CA ARG A 524 14.11 3.03 11.24
C ARG A 524 15.43 2.46 11.73
N ALA A 525 15.75 1.24 11.32
CA ALA A 525 17.01 0.58 11.70
C ALA A 525 18.24 1.42 11.32
N SER A 526 18.20 2.10 10.15
CA SER A 526 19.27 3.01 9.73
C SER A 526 19.48 4.18 10.69
N TYR A 527 18.41 4.80 11.19
CA TYR A 527 18.51 5.92 12.14
C TYR A 527 18.97 5.46 13.52
N ALA A 528 18.46 4.32 13.99
CA ALA A 528 18.92 3.70 15.22
C ALA A 528 20.41 3.32 15.13
N TYR A 529 20.87 2.88 13.96
CA TYR A 529 22.28 2.59 13.71
C TYR A 529 23.16 3.85 13.71
N PHE A 530 22.72 4.96 13.11
CA PHE A 530 23.43 6.23 13.24
C PHE A 530 23.50 6.71 14.71
N CYS A 531 22.40 6.57 15.46
CA CYS A 531 22.40 6.85 16.90
C CYS A 531 23.37 5.93 17.67
N ALA A 532 23.44 4.64 17.31
CA ALA A 532 24.38 3.69 17.89
C ALA A 532 25.85 4.10 17.66
N LEU A 533 26.15 4.69 16.50
CA LEU A 533 27.46 5.26 16.16
C LEU A 533 27.73 6.63 16.82
N GLY A 534 26.76 7.18 17.57
CA GLY A 534 26.91 8.44 18.31
C GLY A 534 26.46 9.69 17.53
N PHE A 535 25.77 9.53 16.39
CA PHE A 535 25.20 10.66 15.65
C PHE A 535 23.80 11.00 16.13
N ALA A 536 23.47 12.29 16.18
CA ALA A 536 22.08 12.72 16.15
C ALA A 536 21.55 12.65 14.72
N VAL A 537 20.26 12.37 14.54
CA VAL A 537 19.63 12.31 13.22
C VAL A 537 18.55 13.38 13.14
N VAL A 538 18.57 14.17 12.08
CA VAL A 538 17.54 15.17 11.78
C VAL A 538 16.96 14.86 10.41
N ALA A 539 15.69 14.48 10.36
CA ALA A 539 14.96 14.25 9.12
C ALA A 539 14.00 15.41 8.85
N VAL A 540 14.31 16.21 7.83
CA VAL A 540 13.57 17.44 7.52
C VAL A 540 12.51 17.16 6.45
N ARG A 541 11.27 17.59 6.72
CA ARG A 541 10.23 17.67 5.69
C ARG A 541 10.38 18.97 4.92
N HIS A 542 10.81 18.90 3.67
CA HIS A 542 10.83 20.06 2.79
C HIS A 542 9.51 20.17 1.99
N ALA A 543 9.22 21.37 1.47
CA ALA A 543 7.92 21.81 0.92
C ALA A 543 7.32 20.98 -0.23
N HIS A 544 8.00 19.95 -0.72
CA HIS A 544 7.49 19.06 -1.78
C HIS A 544 6.87 17.76 -1.25
N GLY A 545 6.96 17.49 0.06
CA GLY A 545 6.32 16.33 0.68
C GLY A 545 4.78 16.44 0.70
N PRO A 546 4.06 15.30 0.85
CA PRO A 546 2.62 15.21 0.60
C PRO A 546 1.79 16.26 1.35
N SER A 547 2.08 16.51 2.63
CA SER A 547 1.26 17.38 3.49
C SER A 547 1.46 18.90 3.36
N LEU A 548 2.30 19.36 2.44
CA LEU A 548 2.67 20.78 2.32
C LEU A 548 2.62 21.30 0.88
N THR A 549 2.33 20.43 -0.09
CA THR A 549 2.11 20.86 -1.47
C THR A 549 0.78 21.61 -1.56
N LYS A 550 0.86 22.94 -1.67
CA LYS A 550 -0.18 23.71 -2.37
C LYS A 550 -0.44 23.02 -3.69
N THR A 551 -1.70 22.73 -3.98
CA THR A 551 -2.15 22.38 -5.32
C THR A 551 -1.67 23.50 -6.25
N ILE A 552 -0.75 23.19 -7.17
CA ILE A 552 -0.33 24.12 -8.23
C ILE A 552 -1.38 24.12 -9.32
#